data_AF-A0A519TFM7-F1
#
_entry.id   AF-A0A519TFM7-F1
#
_cell.length_a   1.000
_cell.length_b   1.000
_cell.length_c   1.000
_cell.angle_alpha   90.00
_cell.angle_beta   90.00
_cell.angle_gamma   90.00
#
_symmetry.space_group_name_H-M   'P 1'
#
loop_
_entity.id
_entity.type
_entity.pdbx_description
1 polymer ?
#
loop_
_entity_poly.entity_id
_entity_poly.type
_entity_poly.pdbx_seq_one_letter_code
_entity_poly.pdbx_strand_id
1 'polypeptide(L)'
;VNYLYNALLAGTRNNLNVEQYLGSLPTPGGTVALVKNLDYERIRARKLATTEYTFNAQLGYVNLNTTLLPDQVLGVSYSYIYNGKTYTVGETVNEYGSNVGQDEVIYLKLLKATNPGVGIADPTVNPANTNLLTRNTPTWDLMMKNIYSLNASQINRDNFNLQLIYKDDATGVDLISLKEGSRVQNVPLIQVLGLDRVNANNDRNVDGNFDFFPGITIDPELGKIIFPSVQPFGSYLQAQFDPTTDALLIPKYVYSELYNQTQSDAQQVQVKDKFYIRGRFQGAAGADEISLPGIGVAQGSVKVYSGSTLLTEGVDYQVFYDQAKVKILNTAYLNAANELRVVFEKNALVQVQPRKLLGTRLDYAVNKDMLFGFTAMHILENQAPGINRVNIGDEPANNTILGADMSFRKDSRVLTKLVDALPVVSTKEVSTVSFTGEVAKLIAGQAQLGRGENGVSYIDDFENARTPYTLSGLASIPAWRLAATPAPLLNGATGLASNYRRGKLAWYTVDQSYYTNGSSVSANLSTETLSNYYTRGIPRNEIFPNKDLGATGNGYEYTFDLAYYPGERGPYNLLPNGLDPADPNGRLFADRSALANSNRFGGVSRAITFDTDFDNANVEYLEFWMMD
;
A
#
# COMPACT_ATOMS: atom_id res chain seq x y z
N VAL A 1 11.56 33.84 -21.96
CA VAL A 1 12.88 33.17 -22.11
C VAL A 1 13.16 32.45 -20.80
N ASN A 2 13.45 31.15 -20.81
CA ASN A 2 13.75 30.41 -19.58
C ASN A 2 15.21 30.70 -19.18
N TYR A 3 15.39 31.70 -18.30
CA TYR A 3 16.71 32.14 -17.88
C TYR A 3 17.50 31.02 -17.19
N LEU A 4 16.83 30.23 -16.33
CA LEU A 4 17.45 29.14 -15.59
C LEU A 4 18.12 28.15 -16.55
N TYR A 5 17.42 27.72 -17.59
CA TYR A 5 17.98 26.79 -18.56
C TYR A 5 19.24 27.34 -19.25
N ASN A 6 19.21 28.60 -19.70
CA ASN A 6 20.38 29.22 -20.32
C ASN A 6 21.57 29.34 -19.37
N ALA A 7 21.33 29.63 -18.08
CA ALA A 7 22.37 29.66 -17.05
C ALA A 7 22.98 28.26 -16.86
N LEU A 8 22.15 27.21 -16.74
CA LEU A 8 22.60 25.83 -16.62
C LEU A 8 23.48 25.39 -17.81
N LEU A 9 23.14 25.82 -19.02
CA LEU A 9 23.93 25.52 -20.24
C LEU A 9 25.26 26.29 -20.31
N ALA A 10 25.34 27.48 -19.72
CA ALA A 10 26.56 28.30 -19.71
C ALA A 10 27.58 27.85 -18.66
N GLY A 11 27.16 27.03 -17.68
CA GLY A 11 27.96 26.56 -16.56
C GLY A 11 28.73 25.26 -16.82
N THR A 12 29.41 24.77 -15.77
CA THR A 12 30.06 23.45 -15.83
C THR A 12 29.02 22.33 -15.69
N ARG A 13 29.11 21.33 -16.58
CA ARG A 13 28.34 20.08 -16.52
C ARG A 13 29.10 18.94 -15.83
N ASN A 14 30.36 19.19 -15.46
CA ASN A 14 31.24 18.15 -14.94
C ASN A 14 30.65 17.56 -13.65
N ASN A 15 30.52 16.24 -13.62
CA ASN A 15 29.90 15.51 -12.52
C ASN A 15 30.51 15.83 -11.14
N LEU A 16 31.80 16.21 -11.08
CA LEU A 16 32.48 16.55 -9.82
C LEU A 16 32.18 17.98 -9.35
N ASN A 17 31.95 18.91 -10.27
CA ASN A 17 31.90 20.35 -9.97
C ASN A 17 30.51 20.97 -10.16
N VAL A 18 29.58 20.27 -10.81
CA VAL A 18 28.24 20.81 -11.11
C VAL A 18 27.47 21.23 -9.87
N GLU A 19 27.56 20.48 -8.76
CA GLU A 19 26.88 20.84 -7.50
C GLU A 19 27.44 22.15 -6.90
N GLN A 20 28.75 22.40 -7.06
CA GLN A 20 29.35 23.68 -6.63
C GLN A 20 28.82 24.84 -7.48
N TYR A 21 28.69 24.64 -8.79
CA TYR A 21 28.12 25.64 -9.69
C TYR A 21 26.64 25.93 -9.38
N LEU A 22 25.83 24.90 -9.12
CA LEU A 22 24.43 25.06 -8.73
C LEU A 22 24.28 25.75 -7.37
N GLY A 23 25.20 25.51 -6.44
CA GLY A 23 25.28 26.21 -5.15
C GLY A 23 25.65 27.70 -5.26
N SER A 24 26.05 28.17 -6.44
CA SER A 24 26.35 29.59 -6.72
C SER A 24 25.88 29.99 -8.13
N LEU A 25 24.66 29.62 -8.50
CA LEU A 25 24.14 29.82 -9.84
C LEU A 25 23.96 31.31 -10.15
N PRO A 26 24.61 31.86 -11.20
CA PRO A 26 24.42 33.26 -11.58
C PRO A 26 23.03 33.47 -12.20
N THR A 27 22.26 34.44 -11.68
CA THR A 27 20.97 34.89 -12.24
C THR A 27 20.95 36.39 -12.56
N PRO A 28 19.99 36.95 -13.34
CA PRO A 28 19.95 38.39 -13.62
C PRO A 28 19.71 39.20 -12.35
N GLY A 29 19.08 38.58 -11.33
CA GLY A 29 18.82 39.17 -10.03
C GLY A 29 19.92 38.93 -9.00
N GLY A 30 21.06 38.35 -9.40
CA GLY A 30 22.17 37.99 -8.51
C GLY A 30 22.38 36.48 -8.41
N THR A 31 23.34 36.07 -7.59
CA THR A 31 23.65 34.66 -7.39
C THR A 31 22.58 33.98 -6.53
N VAL A 32 22.06 32.86 -7.02
CA VAL A 32 21.10 32.01 -6.29
C VAL A 32 21.80 30.69 -5.94
N ALA A 33 21.77 30.31 -4.67
CA ALA A 33 22.30 29.03 -4.22
C ALA A 33 21.18 27.98 -4.27
N LEU A 34 21.24 27.05 -5.24
CA LEU A 34 20.31 25.94 -5.29
C LEU A 34 20.71 24.88 -4.26
N VAL A 35 19.72 24.39 -3.52
CA VAL A 35 19.89 23.40 -2.46
C VAL A 35 19.54 22.01 -3.00
N LYS A 36 20.46 21.07 -2.85
CA LYS A 36 20.24 19.68 -3.21
C LYS A 36 19.13 19.06 -2.35
N ASN A 37 18.30 18.19 -2.93
CA ASN A 37 17.12 17.56 -2.32
C ASN A 37 15.96 18.54 -2.02
N LEU A 38 16.07 19.81 -2.43
CA LEU A 38 15.00 20.81 -2.37
C LEU A 38 14.73 21.39 -3.76
N ASP A 39 15.77 21.96 -4.38
CA ASP A 39 15.68 22.61 -5.69
C ASP A 39 16.06 21.67 -6.84
N TYR A 40 16.94 20.71 -6.58
CA TYR A 40 17.40 19.74 -7.59
C TYR A 40 17.83 18.40 -6.98
N GLU A 41 17.88 17.39 -7.84
CA GLU A 41 18.42 16.07 -7.56
C GLU A 41 19.58 15.77 -8.52
N ARG A 42 20.64 15.14 -8.01
CA ARG A 42 21.75 14.62 -8.85
C ARG A 42 21.85 13.12 -8.64
N ILE A 43 21.45 12.38 -9.66
CA ILE A 43 21.39 10.92 -9.62
C ILE A 43 21.98 10.30 -10.87
N ARG A 44 22.33 9.01 -10.78
CA ARG A 44 22.44 8.14 -11.95
C ARG A 44 21.08 7.52 -12.20
N ALA A 45 20.50 7.77 -13.37
CA ALA A 45 19.17 7.32 -13.72
C ALA A 45 19.20 6.26 -14.83
N ARG A 46 18.17 5.41 -14.88
CA ARG A 46 17.83 4.58 -16.04
C ARG A 46 16.67 5.23 -16.77
N LYS A 47 16.74 5.26 -18.11
CA LYS A 47 15.59 5.64 -18.94
C LYS A 47 14.52 4.54 -18.88
N LEU A 48 13.30 4.91 -18.53
CA LEU A 48 12.15 4.00 -18.59
C LEU A 48 11.85 3.64 -20.05
N ALA A 49 11.56 2.36 -20.28
CA ALA A 49 11.05 1.88 -21.55
C ALA A 49 9.59 2.32 -21.73
N THR A 50 9.14 2.37 -22.98
CA THR A 50 7.76 2.77 -23.32
C THR A 50 6.69 1.80 -22.80
N THR A 51 7.08 0.61 -22.35
CA THR A 51 6.20 -0.38 -21.71
C THR A 51 6.09 -0.19 -20.20
N GLU A 52 6.84 0.72 -19.60
CA GLU A 52 6.89 0.93 -18.14
C GLU A 52 6.03 2.12 -17.69
N TYR A 53 5.56 2.93 -18.63
CA TYR A 53 4.71 4.09 -18.36
C TYR A 53 3.74 4.35 -19.51
N THR A 54 2.64 5.02 -19.20
CA THR A 54 1.74 5.64 -20.16
C THR A 54 1.67 7.14 -19.89
N PHE A 55 1.20 7.93 -20.85
CA PHE A 55 0.98 9.36 -20.65
C PHE A 55 -0.20 9.85 -21.48
N ASN A 56 -0.89 10.87 -20.98
CA ASN A 56 -1.93 11.57 -21.72
C ASN A 56 -1.30 12.74 -22.48
N ALA A 57 -1.22 12.66 -23.80
CA ALA A 57 -0.56 13.66 -24.64
C ALA A 57 -1.29 15.02 -24.66
N GLN A 58 -2.59 15.06 -24.33
CA GLN A 58 -3.37 16.29 -24.32
C GLN A 58 -3.34 16.99 -22.96
N LEU A 59 -3.52 16.23 -21.88
CA LEU A 59 -3.55 16.75 -20.51
C LEU A 59 -2.16 16.84 -19.87
N GLY A 60 -1.17 16.10 -20.37
CA GLY A 60 0.22 16.22 -19.96
C GLY A 60 0.59 15.52 -18.66
N TYR A 61 -0.11 14.45 -18.28
CA TYR A 61 0.25 13.62 -17.12
C TYR A 61 0.85 12.27 -17.51
N VAL A 62 1.67 11.71 -16.63
CA VAL A 62 2.33 10.41 -16.79
C VAL A 62 1.81 9.46 -15.73
N ASN A 63 1.52 8.22 -16.12
CA ASN A 63 1.16 7.13 -15.22
C ASN A 63 2.24 6.05 -15.33
N LEU A 64 2.78 5.63 -14.19
CA LEU A 64 3.76 4.55 -14.13
C LEU A 64 3.05 3.22 -13.90
N ASN A 65 3.57 2.15 -14.50
CA ASN A 65 3.03 0.80 -14.30
C ASN A 65 3.49 0.17 -12.98
N THR A 66 4.52 0.76 -12.36
CA THR A 66 5.04 0.35 -11.05
C THR A 66 5.13 1.57 -10.14
N THR A 67 4.79 1.38 -8.87
CA THR A 67 4.95 2.40 -7.85
C THR A 67 6.44 2.63 -7.58
N LEU A 68 6.85 3.89 -7.54
CA LEU A 68 8.22 4.25 -7.16
C LEU A 68 8.41 4.14 -5.65
N LEU A 69 9.59 3.70 -5.24
CA LEU A 69 9.98 3.73 -3.83
C LEU A 69 10.15 5.19 -3.34
N PRO A 70 10.00 5.46 -2.02
CA PRO A 70 10.12 6.82 -1.50
C PRO A 70 11.48 7.48 -1.83
N ASP A 71 12.57 6.71 -1.82
CA ASP A 71 13.93 7.15 -2.13
C ASP A 71 14.24 7.29 -3.64
N GLN A 72 13.30 6.95 -4.52
CA GLN A 72 13.48 7.06 -5.96
C GLN A 72 13.09 8.45 -6.48
N VAL A 73 13.83 8.90 -7.50
CA VAL A 73 13.65 10.19 -8.17
C VAL A 73 13.08 9.95 -9.57
N LEU A 74 12.11 10.78 -9.97
CA LEU A 74 11.53 10.77 -11.31
C LEU A 74 11.80 12.10 -12.01
N GLY A 75 12.44 12.04 -13.18
CA GLY A 75 12.66 13.17 -14.07
C GLY A 75 12.13 12.89 -15.48
N VAL A 76 11.72 13.95 -16.19
CA VAL A 76 11.23 13.87 -17.57
C VAL A 76 11.89 14.92 -18.46
N SER A 77 11.99 14.59 -19.74
CA SER A 77 12.30 15.52 -20.83
C SER A 77 11.34 15.25 -21.98
N TYR A 78 10.69 16.28 -22.51
CA TYR A 78 9.71 16.12 -23.59
C TYR A 78 9.60 17.39 -24.44
N SER A 79 9.07 17.23 -25.64
CA SER A 79 8.66 18.33 -26.50
C SER A 79 7.18 18.22 -26.83
N TYR A 80 6.52 19.37 -26.98
CA TYR A 80 5.11 19.43 -27.36
C TYR A 80 4.86 20.63 -28.28
N ILE A 81 3.78 20.56 -29.05
CA ILE A 81 3.38 21.62 -29.97
C ILE A 81 2.16 22.31 -29.39
N TYR A 82 2.24 23.63 -29.24
CA TYR A 82 1.11 24.45 -28.82
C TYR A 82 0.96 25.63 -29.77
N ASN A 83 -0.23 25.75 -30.39
CA ASN A 83 -0.54 26.74 -31.41
C ASN A 83 0.53 26.82 -32.53
N GLY A 84 0.96 25.65 -33.04
CA GLY A 84 1.94 25.54 -34.12
C GLY A 84 3.41 25.82 -33.72
N LYS A 85 3.68 26.13 -32.45
CA LYS A 85 5.04 26.33 -31.95
C LYS A 85 5.49 25.17 -31.08
N THR A 86 6.70 24.66 -31.35
CA THR A 86 7.34 23.62 -30.54
C THR A 86 7.93 24.22 -29.26
N TYR A 87 7.65 23.57 -28.14
CA TYR A 87 8.23 23.86 -26.83
C TYR A 87 8.95 22.61 -26.33
N THR A 88 10.14 22.78 -25.76
CA THR A 88 10.90 21.69 -25.12
C THR A 88 11.07 21.97 -23.64
N VAL A 89 10.95 20.91 -22.83
CA VAL A 89 11.20 20.92 -21.39
C VAL A 89 12.26 19.86 -21.08
N GLY A 90 13.34 20.27 -20.40
CA GLY A 90 14.53 19.45 -20.17
C GLY A 90 15.38 19.27 -21.43
N GLU A 91 16.36 18.38 -21.37
CA GLU A 91 17.22 18.01 -22.49
C GLU A 91 16.82 16.65 -23.06
N THR A 92 16.28 16.62 -24.27
CA THR A 92 16.09 15.36 -25.01
C THR A 92 17.38 15.02 -25.77
N VAL A 93 17.40 13.84 -26.39
CA VAL A 93 18.52 13.38 -27.22
C VAL A 93 18.90 14.40 -28.30
N ASN A 94 17.93 15.17 -28.80
CA ASN A 94 18.16 16.20 -29.81
C ASN A 94 18.88 17.43 -29.25
N GLU A 95 18.64 17.79 -27.98
CA GLU A 95 19.28 18.95 -27.34
C GLU A 95 20.71 18.64 -26.89
N TYR A 96 20.95 17.50 -26.23
CA TYR A 96 22.29 17.18 -25.72
C TYR A 96 23.19 16.46 -26.75
N GLY A 97 22.60 15.67 -27.65
CA GLY A 97 23.31 15.02 -28.77
C GLY A 97 24.62 14.33 -28.37
N SER A 98 25.67 14.57 -29.15
CA SER A 98 27.05 14.14 -28.87
C SER A 98 27.86 15.14 -28.03
N ASN A 99 27.24 16.23 -27.57
CA ASN A 99 27.93 17.34 -26.89
C ASN A 99 28.11 17.12 -25.38
N VAL A 100 27.53 16.04 -24.83
CA VAL A 100 27.63 15.69 -23.42
C VAL A 100 28.45 14.41 -23.27
N GLY A 101 29.58 14.52 -22.58
CA GLY A 101 30.50 13.41 -22.29
C GLY A 101 30.01 12.48 -21.18
N GLN A 102 30.70 11.36 -20.99
CA GLN A 102 30.34 10.35 -19.97
C GLN A 102 30.42 10.87 -18.53
N ASP A 103 31.27 11.88 -18.28
CA ASP A 103 31.47 12.52 -16.97
C ASP A 103 30.65 13.81 -16.81
N GLU A 104 29.68 14.05 -17.69
CA GLU A 104 28.83 15.24 -17.67
C GLU A 104 27.38 14.89 -17.40
N VAL A 105 26.64 15.86 -16.85
CA VAL A 105 25.22 15.69 -16.53
C VAL A 105 24.31 16.21 -17.63
N ILE A 106 23.15 15.57 -17.74
CA ILE A 106 21.99 16.06 -18.52
C ILE A 106 20.97 16.66 -17.57
N TYR A 107 20.29 17.73 -18.00
CA TYR A 107 19.28 18.42 -17.23
C TYR A 107 17.88 17.96 -17.61
N LEU A 108 17.13 17.47 -16.62
CA LEU A 108 15.74 17.01 -16.78
C LEU A 108 14.81 17.85 -15.91
N LYS A 109 13.52 17.84 -16.22
CA LYS A 109 12.51 18.39 -15.30
C LYS A 109 12.19 17.35 -14.22
N LEU A 110 12.38 17.74 -12.97
CA LEU A 110 12.04 16.93 -11.80
C LEU A 110 10.51 16.84 -11.63
N LEU A 111 9.99 15.62 -11.45
CA LEU A 111 8.59 15.35 -11.10
C LEU A 111 8.46 14.81 -9.68
N LYS A 112 9.38 13.95 -9.23
CA LYS A 112 9.44 13.41 -7.87
C LYS A 112 10.88 13.46 -7.36
N ALA A 113 11.10 14.01 -6.17
CA ALA A 113 12.39 14.01 -5.49
C ALA A 113 12.47 12.87 -4.44
N THR A 114 13.66 12.71 -3.83
CA THR A 114 13.83 11.82 -2.67
C THR A 114 13.12 12.36 -1.43
N ASN A 115 13.04 13.69 -1.31
CA ASN A 115 12.25 14.38 -0.32
C ASN A 115 10.81 14.54 -0.83
N PRO A 116 9.76 14.18 -0.06
CA PRO A 116 8.37 14.43 -0.46
C PRO A 116 8.09 15.93 -0.65
N GLY A 117 8.84 16.80 0.03
CA GLY A 117 8.76 18.24 -0.17
C GLY A 117 7.50 18.86 0.42
N VAL A 118 6.99 18.30 1.52
CA VAL A 118 5.84 18.80 2.27
C VAL A 118 6.31 19.72 3.41
N GLY A 119 5.74 20.92 3.53
CA GLY A 119 5.99 21.83 4.65
C GLY A 119 7.37 22.52 4.71
N ILE A 120 8.27 22.26 3.76
CA ILE A 120 9.67 22.74 3.78
C ILE A 120 9.95 23.96 2.90
N ALA A 121 9.06 24.30 1.98
CA ALA A 121 9.30 25.41 1.05
C ALA A 121 9.10 26.77 1.74
N ASP A 122 9.93 27.75 1.36
CA ASP A 122 9.81 29.13 1.81
C ASP A 122 9.00 29.96 0.80
N PRO A 123 7.78 30.41 1.15
CA PRO A 123 6.95 31.21 0.25
C PRO A 123 7.55 32.57 -0.09
N THR A 124 8.48 33.08 0.73
CA THR A 124 9.09 34.40 0.52
C THR A 124 10.12 34.40 -0.62
N VAL A 125 10.65 33.22 -0.98
CA VAL A 125 11.64 33.07 -2.07
C VAL A 125 11.01 33.32 -3.44
N ASN A 126 9.73 32.99 -3.61
CA ASN A 126 8.98 33.32 -4.81
C ASN A 126 7.52 33.68 -4.48
N PRO A 127 7.26 34.92 -4.05
CA PRO A 127 5.92 35.36 -3.64
C PRO A 127 4.89 35.32 -4.77
N ALA A 128 5.34 35.31 -6.03
CA ALA A 128 4.45 35.19 -7.19
C ALA A 128 3.92 33.76 -7.38
N ASN A 129 4.57 32.75 -6.80
CA ASN A 129 4.09 31.38 -6.82
C ASN A 129 3.20 31.10 -5.62
N THR A 130 1.89 31.25 -5.82
CA THR A 130 0.86 31.02 -4.79
C THR A 130 0.88 29.60 -4.22
N ASN A 131 1.39 28.62 -4.96
CA ASN A 131 1.45 27.25 -4.46
C ASN A 131 2.40 27.10 -3.26
N LEU A 132 3.44 27.96 -3.17
CA LEU A 132 4.37 27.93 -2.05
C LEU A 132 3.71 28.37 -0.73
N LEU A 133 2.51 28.95 -0.76
CA LEU A 133 1.76 29.31 0.45
C LEU A 133 1.37 28.07 1.27
N THR A 134 1.25 26.90 0.63
CA THR A 134 1.09 25.61 1.32
C THR A 134 2.37 25.14 2.02
N ARG A 135 3.50 25.83 1.78
CA ARG A 135 4.86 25.44 2.15
C ARG A 135 5.32 24.13 1.52
N ASN A 136 4.61 23.64 0.51
CA ASN A 136 5.03 22.48 -0.26
C ASN A 136 5.90 22.90 -1.45
N THR A 137 6.80 22.01 -1.84
CA THR A 137 7.61 22.16 -3.04
C THR A 137 6.72 22.01 -4.29
N PRO A 138 7.04 22.69 -5.41
CA PRO A 138 6.25 22.56 -6.63
C PRO A 138 6.16 21.12 -7.17
N THR A 139 7.14 20.26 -6.87
CA THR A 139 7.09 18.83 -7.24
C THR A 139 5.96 18.09 -6.54
N TRP A 140 5.59 18.48 -5.33
CA TRP A 140 4.44 17.90 -4.61
C TRP A 140 3.12 18.18 -5.33
N ASP A 141 2.96 19.37 -5.89
CA ASP A 141 1.75 19.76 -6.63
C ASP A 141 1.67 19.09 -8.01
N LEU A 142 2.81 18.72 -8.60
CA LEU A 142 2.84 17.96 -9.85
C LEU A 142 2.31 16.54 -9.68
N MET A 143 2.36 15.99 -8.46
CA MET A 143 1.77 14.69 -8.16
C MET A 143 0.24 14.80 -8.17
N MET A 144 -0.37 14.09 -9.13
CA MET A 144 -1.82 13.95 -9.23
C MET A 144 -2.38 13.11 -8.08
N LYS A 145 -3.43 13.62 -7.42
CA LYS A 145 -4.10 13.01 -6.26
C LYS A 145 -5.62 12.87 -6.50
N ASN A 146 -6.01 12.84 -7.77
CA ASN A 146 -7.38 12.87 -8.25
C ASN A 146 -7.75 11.61 -9.05
N ILE A 147 -6.92 10.55 -8.97
CA ILE A 147 -7.11 9.28 -9.67
C ILE A 147 -7.22 8.16 -8.63
N TYR A 148 -8.31 7.40 -8.65
CA TYR A 148 -8.64 6.40 -7.63
C TYR A 148 -8.85 5.03 -8.27
N SER A 149 -8.18 4.00 -7.74
CA SER A 149 -8.31 2.62 -8.21
C SER A 149 -9.62 2.01 -7.74
N LEU A 150 -10.32 1.30 -8.63
CA LEU A 150 -11.42 0.39 -8.28
C LEU A 150 -10.92 -1.02 -7.94
N ASN A 151 -9.60 -1.24 -7.98
CA ASN A 151 -8.95 -2.54 -7.79
C ASN A 151 -9.49 -3.61 -8.74
N ALA A 152 -9.82 -3.18 -9.96
CA ALA A 152 -10.31 -4.01 -11.05
C ALA A 152 -9.65 -3.56 -12.35
N SER A 153 -9.77 -4.39 -13.39
CA SER A 153 -9.29 -4.10 -14.74
C SER A 153 -10.34 -4.45 -15.76
N GLN A 154 -10.20 -3.90 -16.98
CA GLN A 154 -11.08 -4.18 -18.10
C GLN A 154 -12.56 -3.95 -17.76
N ILE A 155 -12.87 -2.75 -17.26
CA ILE A 155 -14.22 -2.37 -16.86
C ILE A 155 -15.09 -2.12 -18.08
N ASN A 156 -16.25 -2.78 -18.13
CA ASN A 156 -17.27 -2.50 -19.13
C ASN A 156 -18.11 -1.28 -18.73
N ARG A 157 -18.52 -0.48 -19.72
CA ARG A 157 -19.47 0.63 -19.57
C ARG A 157 -20.87 0.14 -19.22
N ASP A 158 -21.28 -1.01 -19.75
CA ASP A 158 -22.62 -1.55 -19.54
C ASP A 158 -22.85 -1.85 -18.05
N ASN A 159 -24.01 -1.41 -17.53
CA ASN A 159 -24.38 -1.52 -16.12
C ASN A 159 -23.35 -0.93 -15.14
N PHE A 160 -22.48 -0.04 -15.63
CA PHE A 160 -21.58 0.70 -14.76
C PHE A 160 -22.38 1.71 -13.95
N ASN A 161 -22.36 1.55 -12.62
CA ASN A 161 -22.97 2.50 -11.71
C ASN A 161 -21.93 2.93 -10.69
N LEU A 162 -21.71 4.23 -10.57
CA LEU A 162 -20.80 4.79 -9.57
C LEU A 162 -21.49 5.96 -8.88
N GLN A 163 -21.37 5.97 -7.56
CA GLN A 163 -21.82 7.02 -6.68
C GLN A 163 -20.68 7.44 -5.77
N LEU A 164 -20.75 8.69 -5.33
CA LEU A 164 -19.93 9.21 -4.25
C LEU A 164 -20.80 9.33 -3.03
N ILE A 165 -20.31 8.83 -1.90
CA ILE A 165 -20.99 8.92 -0.62
C ILE A 165 -20.13 9.73 0.36
N TYR A 166 -20.80 10.47 1.23
CA TYR A 166 -20.21 11.12 2.39
C TYR A 166 -20.73 10.41 3.64
N LYS A 167 -19.82 9.88 4.47
CA LYS A 167 -20.16 9.30 5.76
C LYS A 167 -20.39 10.40 6.78
N ASP A 168 -21.61 10.53 7.26
CA ASP A 168 -21.96 11.53 8.26
C ASP A 168 -22.03 10.91 9.66
N ASP A 169 -21.11 11.31 10.55
CA ASP A 169 -21.02 10.78 11.92
C ASP A 169 -22.29 11.08 12.75
N ALA A 170 -22.97 12.19 12.47
CA ALA A 170 -24.13 12.62 13.24
C ALA A 170 -25.35 11.73 12.99
N THR A 171 -25.57 11.32 11.74
CA THR A 171 -26.68 10.44 11.35
C THR A 171 -26.29 8.97 11.29
N GLY A 172 -25.01 8.65 11.12
CA GLY A 172 -24.51 7.30 10.88
C GLY A 172 -24.92 6.72 9.51
N VAL A 173 -25.36 7.57 8.58
CA VAL A 173 -25.88 7.16 7.27
C VAL A 173 -24.94 7.62 6.15
N ASP A 174 -24.79 6.78 5.12
CA ASP A 174 -24.11 7.12 3.88
C ASP A 174 -24.95 8.09 3.05
N LEU A 175 -24.44 9.31 2.83
CA LEU A 175 -25.15 10.36 2.08
C LEU A 175 -24.62 10.48 0.65
N ILE A 176 -25.50 10.30 -0.35
CA ILE A 176 -25.17 10.57 -1.77
C ILE A 176 -25.19 12.06 -2.12
N SER A 177 -25.70 12.91 -1.23
CA SER A 177 -25.80 14.36 -1.36
C SER A 177 -25.68 15.02 0.01
N LEU A 178 -25.02 16.18 0.06
CA LEU A 178 -24.91 16.96 1.29
C LEU A 178 -26.28 17.52 1.68
N LYS A 179 -26.57 17.59 2.99
CA LYS A 179 -27.85 18.12 3.50
C LYS A 179 -27.80 19.61 3.85
N GLU A 180 -26.66 20.24 3.65
CA GLU A 180 -26.37 21.64 3.97
C GLU A 180 -25.57 22.27 2.82
N GLY A 181 -25.47 23.60 2.81
CA GLY A 181 -24.73 24.37 1.81
C GLY A 181 -25.66 24.95 0.75
N SER A 182 -25.70 26.27 0.65
CA SER A 182 -26.66 27.01 -0.19
C SER A 182 -26.71 26.56 -1.67
N ARG A 183 -25.58 26.08 -2.21
CA ARG A 183 -25.42 25.70 -3.63
C ARG A 183 -25.31 24.19 -3.88
N VAL A 184 -24.97 23.41 -2.84
CA VAL A 184 -24.66 21.97 -2.96
C VAL A 184 -25.66 21.08 -2.25
N GLN A 185 -26.55 21.67 -1.46
CA GLN A 185 -27.58 20.94 -0.71
C GLN A 185 -28.47 20.14 -1.65
N ASN A 186 -28.64 18.85 -1.32
CA ASN A 186 -29.45 17.87 -2.06
C ASN A 186 -29.02 17.62 -3.52
N VAL A 187 -27.84 18.11 -3.93
CA VAL A 187 -27.24 17.78 -5.23
C VAL A 187 -26.38 16.52 -5.09
N PRO A 188 -26.52 15.51 -5.98
CA PRO A 188 -25.67 14.32 -5.94
C PRO A 188 -24.17 14.68 -5.97
N LEU A 189 -23.37 14.03 -5.13
CA LEU A 189 -21.94 14.34 -4.99
C LEU A 189 -21.15 14.13 -6.29
N ILE A 190 -21.55 13.16 -7.11
CA ILE A 190 -20.97 12.97 -8.46
C ILE A 190 -21.14 14.22 -9.34
N GLN A 191 -22.29 14.89 -9.24
CA GLN A 191 -22.56 16.12 -9.97
C GLN A 191 -21.77 17.30 -9.37
N VAL A 192 -21.80 17.44 -8.04
CA VAL A 192 -21.03 18.48 -7.32
C VAL A 192 -19.55 18.41 -7.69
N LEU A 193 -18.99 17.19 -7.76
CA LEU A 193 -17.57 16.94 -8.06
C LEU A 193 -17.26 16.82 -9.55
N GLY A 194 -18.25 17.07 -10.41
CA GLY A 194 -18.07 17.20 -11.85
C GLY A 194 -17.88 15.90 -12.62
N LEU A 195 -18.27 14.75 -12.04
CA LEU A 195 -18.32 13.43 -12.68
C LEU A 195 -19.63 13.14 -13.43
N ASP A 196 -20.62 14.02 -13.31
CA ASP A 196 -21.90 14.01 -14.03
C ASP A 196 -22.13 15.41 -14.60
N ARG A 197 -22.04 15.53 -15.92
CA ARG A 197 -22.18 16.78 -16.68
C ARG A 197 -22.98 16.58 -17.96
N VAL A 198 -23.17 15.35 -18.40
CA VAL A 198 -23.90 15.02 -19.62
C VAL A 198 -24.96 13.96 -19.36
N ASN A 199 -25.88 13.82 -20.31
CA ASN A 199 -26.88 12.77 -20.25
C ASN A 199 -26.39 11.53 -21.02
N ALA A 200 -27.20 10.47 -21.03
CA ALA A 200 -26.93 9.27 -21.83
C ALA A 200 -26.63 9.50 -23.33
N ASN A 201 -27.08 10.62 -23.92
CA ASN A 201 -26.79 10.99 -25.32
C ASN A 201 -25.52 11.83 -25.48
N ASN A 202 -24.79 12.11 -24.39
CA ASN A 202 -23.66 13.02 -24.28
C ASN A 202 -23.99 14.50 -24.51
N ASP A 203 -25.26 14.88 -24.41
CA ASP A 203 -25.65 16.30 -24.39
C ASP A 203 -25.35 16.89 -23.01
N ARG A 204 -25.04 18.19 -22.96
CA ARG A 204 -24.59 18.90 -21.75
C ARG A 204 -25.71 19.18 -20.73
N ASN A 205 -26.37 18.13 -20.27
CA ASN A 205 -27.41 18.13 -19.25
C ASN A 205 -27.12 16.99 -18.27
N VAL A 206 -27.11 17.26 -16.97
CA VAL A 206 -26.88 16.23 -15.95
C VAL A 206 -28.01 15.21 -15.89
N ASP A 207 -27.72 13.94 -15.60
CA ASP A 207 -28.75 12.89 -15.49
C ASP A 207 -28.68 12.05 -14.22
N GLY A 208 -27.77 12.38 -13.30
CA GLY A 208 -27.60 11.69 -12.02
C GLY A 208 -26.78 10.41 -12.11
N ASN A 209 -26.19 10.10 -13.28
CA ASN A 209 -25.29 8.97 -13.47
C ASN A 209 -23.87 9.46 -13.74
N PHE A 210 -22.91 8.57 -13.50
CA PHE A 210 -21.51 8.83 -13.80
C PHE A 210 -21.27 8.91 -15.32
N ASP A 211 -20.61 9.97 -15.75
CA ASP A 211 -20.18 10.15 -17.14
C ASP A 211 -19.05 9.17 -17.46
N PHE A 212 -19.32 8.08 -18.18
CA PHE A 212 -18.29 7.10 -18.56
C PHE A 212 -17.52 7.57 -19.82
N PHE A 213 -16.46 8.37 -19.62
CA PHE A 213 -15.58 8.85 -20.68
C PHE A 213 -14.15 8.34 -20.51
N PRO A 214 -13.75 7.31 -21.30
CA PRO A 214 -12.39 6.80 -21.28
C PRO A 214 -11.33 7.89 -21.45
N GLY A 215 -10.35 7.92 -20.55
CA GLY A 215 -9.25 8.89 -20.55
C GLY A 215 -9.58 10.27 -19.97
N ILE A 216 -10.84 10.53 -19.61
CA ILE A 216 -11.28 11.80 -18.98
C ILE A 216 -11.79 11.55 -17.57
N THR A 217 -12.77 10.67 -17.41
CA THR A 217 -13.40 10.36 -16.11
C THR A 217 -13.08 8.94 -15.64
N ILE A 218 -12.68 8.04 -16.54
CA ILE A 218 -12.29 6.67 -16.21
C ILE A 218 -11.17 6.17 -17.12
N ASP A 219 -10.26 5.37 -16.58
CA ASP A 219 -9.39 4.44 -17.31
C ASP A 219 -10.00 3.04 -17.16
N PRO A 220 -10.75 2.54 -18.17
CA PRO A 220 -11.42 1.25 -18.06
C PRO A 220 -10.44 0.08 -18.08
N GLU A 221 -9.28 0.22 -18.70
CA GLU A 221 -8.30 -0.86 -18.80
C GLU A 221 -7.66 -1.16 -17.44
N LEU A 222 -7.27 -0.10 -16.73
CA LEU A 222 -6.67 -0.17 -15.39
C LEU A 222 -7.68 -0.03 -14.24
N GLY A 223 -8.96 0.16 -14.57
CA GLY A 223 -10.05 0.37 -13.61
C GLY A 223 -9.83 1.54 -12.67
N LYS A 224 -9.38 2.70 -13.18
CA LYS A 224 -9.13 3.91 -12.39
C LYS A 224 -10.18 4.97 -12.67
N ILE A 225 -10.77 5.56 -11.64
CA ILE A 225 -11.63 6.74 -11.75
C ILE A 225 -10.78 7.99 -11.74
N ILE A 226 -11.06 8.92 -12.64
CA ILE A 226 -10.33 10.16 -12.84
C ILE A 226 -11.30 11.30 -12.55
N PHE A 227 -11.01 12.10 -11.54
CA PHE A 227 -11.78 13.32 -11.31
C PHE A 227 -11.28 14.41 -12.28
N PRO A 228 -12.17 15.13 -12.98
CA PRO A 228 -11.80 16.17 -13.95
C PRO A 228 -11.40 17.49 -13.26
N SER A 229 -10.73 17.39 -12.11
CA SER A 229 -10.19 18.47 -11.31
C SER A 229 -8.94 17.99 -10.59
N VAL A 230 -7.96 18.88 -10.39
CA VAL A 230 -6.68 18.56 -9.71
C VAL A 230 -6.91 18.23 -8.23
N GLN A 231 -7.84 18.94 -7.58
CA GLN A 231 -8.16 18.77 -6.16
C GLN A 231 -9.67 18.69 -5.95
N PRO A 232 -10.33 17.57 -6.34
CA PRO A 232 -11.78 17.44 -6.28
C PRO A 232 -12.35 17.73 -4.88
N PHE A 233 -11.78 17.14 -3.84
CA PHE A 233 -12.22 17.31 -2.44
C PHE A 233 -11.61 18.54 -1.74
N GLY A 234 -10.69 19.25 -2.41
CA GLY A 234 -9.99 20.41 -1.90
C GLY A 234 -10.56 21.70 -2.48
N SER A 235 -9.72 22.45 -3.20
CA SER A 235 -10.08 23.74 -3.80
C SER A 235 -11.30 23.69 -4.74
N TYR A 236 -11.54 22.57 -5.42
CA TYR A 236 -12.70 22.43 -6.31
C TYR A 236 -14.01 22.34 -5.53
N LEU A 237 -14.08 21.49 -4.50
CA LEU A 237 -15.23 21.41 -3.61
C LEU A 237 -15.47 22.73 -2.88
N GLN A 238 -14.40 23.39 -2.42
CA GLN A 238 -14.49 24.72 -1.80
C GLN A 238 -15.18 25.73 -2.72
N ALA A 239 -14.87 25.72 -4.02
CA ALA A 239 -15.48 26.62 -4.99
C ALA A 239 -16.99 26.34 -5.24
N GLN A 240 -17.49 25.17 -4.84
CA GLN A 240 -18.92 24.86 -4.93
C GLN A 240 -19.74 25.50 -3.81
N PHE A 241 -19.12 25.89 -2.69
CA PHE A 241 -19.78 26.57 -1.58
C PHE A 241 -19.84 28.09 -1.79
N ASP A 242 -20.82 28.75 -1.18
CA ASP A 242 -20.80 30.21 -1.08
C ASP A 242 -19.88 30.65 0.08
N PRO A 243 -18.84 31.45 -0.17
CA PRO A 243 -17.86 31.79 0.87
C PRO A 243 -18.44 32.65 2.00
N THR A 244 -19.59 33.30 1.78
CA THR A 244 -20.23 34.17 2.78
C THR A 244 -21.25 33.40 3.60
N THR A 245 -22.17 32.69 2.95
CA THR A 245 -23.25 31.98 3.67
C THR A 245 -22.79 30.63 4.22
N ASP A 246 -21.86 29.96 3.55
CA ASP A 246 -21.41 28.60 3.90
C ASP A 246 -20.03 28.60 4.58
N ALA A 247 -19.60 29.72 5.14
CA ALA A 247 -18.27 29.92 5.73
C ALA A 247 -17.89 28.86 6.80
N LEU A 248 -18.86 28.35 7.55
CA LEU A 248 -18.66 27.30 8.55
C LEU A 248 -18.69 25.87 7.95
N LEU A 249 -19.29 25.70 6.77
CA LEU A 249 -19.39 24.40 6.09
C LEU A 249 -18.14 24.09 5.27
N ILE A 250 -17.47 25.10 4.73
CA ILE A 250 -16.19 24.95 4.03
C ILE A 250 -15.16 24.19 4.90
N PRO A 251 -14.81 24.65 6.12
CA PRO A 251 -13.91 23.92 7.00
C PRO A 251 -14.54 22.67 7.62
N LYS A 252 -15.80 22.33 7.33
CA LYS A 252 -16.40 21.02 7.66
C LYS A 252 -16.16 20.01 6.54
N TYR A 253 -16.47 20.36 5.29
CA TYR A 253 -16.46 19.40 4.16
C TYR A 253 -15.19 19.40 3.32
N VAL A 254 -14.50 20.54 3.16
CA VAL A 254 -13.31 20.62 2.30
C VAL A 254 -12.15 19.87 2.94
N TYR A 255 -11.55 18.94 2.22
CA TYR A 255 -10.46 18.09 2.68
C TYR A 255 -9.17 18.52 1.97
N SER A 256 -8.59 19.63 2.43
CA SER A 256 -7.37 20.20 1.84
C SER A 256 -6.11 19.42 2.24
N GLU A 257 -6.13 18.81 3.42
CA GLU A 257 -5.05 17.99 3.97
C GLU A 257 -4.68 16.84 3.03
N LEU A 258 -5.66 16.22 2.37
CA LEU A 258 -5.45 15.20 1.32
C LEU A 258 -4.50 15.65 0.20
N TYR A 259 -4.42 16.95 -0.08
CA TYR A 259 -3.57 17.50 -1.14
C TYR A 259 -2.30 18.16 -0.61
N ASN A 260 -2.31 18.59 0.65
CA ASN A 260 -1.25 19.39 1.25
C ASN A 260 -0.35 18.59 2.21
N GLN A 261 -0.78 17.42 2.65
CA GLN A 261 -0.06 16.53 3.56
C GLN A 261 0.20 15.17 2.92
N THR A 262 1.06 14.37 3.53
CA THR A 262 1.28 12.97 3.13
C THR A 262 -0.01 12.16 3.28
N GLN A 263 -0.10 11.01 2.61
CA GLN A 263 -1.28 10.15 2.70
C GLN A 263 -1.53 9.68 4.13
N SER A 264 -0.48 9.29 4.85
CA SER A 264 -0.54 8.85 6.24
C SER A 264 -1.06 9.94 7.17
N ASP A 265 -0.54 11.17 7.05
CA ASP A 265 -1.00 12.30 7.87
C ASP A 265 -2.45 12.67 7.57
N ALA A 266 -2.82 12.73 6.29
CA ALA A 266 -4.18 13.08 5.88
C ALA A 266 -5.19 12.07 6.45
N GLN A 267 -4.91 10.77 6.37
CA GLN A 267 -5.77 9.70 6.91
C GLN A 267 -6.02 9.82 8.43
N GLN A 268 -5.09 10.42 9.18
CA GLN A 268 -5.30 10.70 10.61
C GLN A 268 -6.33 11.81 10.86
N VAL A 269 -6.64 12.64 9.84
CA VAL A 269 -7.68 13.67 9.88
C VAL A 269 -9.07 13.04 9.62
N GLN A 270 -9.47 12.13 10.50
CA GLN A 270 -10.71 11.33 10.37
C GLN A 270 -11.99 12.18 10.26
N VAL A 271 -11.98 13.40 10.79
CA VAL A 271 -13.12 14.33 10.68
C VAL A 271 -13.38 14.77 9.23
N LYS A 272 -12.39 14.62 8.34
CA LYS A 272 -12.44 14.95 6.90
C LYS A 272 -12.45 13.73 5.99
N ASP A 273 -11.82 12.64 6.39
CA ASP A 273 -11.71 11.41 5.60
C ASP A 273 -13.03 10.64 5.55
N LYS A 274 -14.01 11.21 4.86
CA LYS A 274 -15.43 10.80 4.88
C LYS A 274 -16.02 10.57 3.50
N PHE A 275 -15.28 10.85 2.43
CA PHE A 275 -15.73 10.63 1.06
C PHE A 275 -15.33 9.24 0.58
N TYR A 276 -16.30 8.46 0.10
CA TYR A 276 -16.05 7.13 -0.44
C TYR A 276 -16.64 7.00 -1.84
N ILE A 277 -15.92 6.26 -2.68
CA ILE A 277 -16.39 5.84 -4.00
C ILE A 277 -17.10 4.50 -3.81
N ARG A 278 -18.37 4.43 -4.23
CA ARG A 278 -19.16 3.21 -4.19
C ARG A 278 -19.72 2.95 -5.58
N GLY A 279 -19.52 1.75 -6.10
CA GLY A 279 -20.03 1.42 -7.42
C GLY A 279 -20.26 -0.05 -7.64
N ARG A 280 -20.93 -0.35 -8.74
CA ARG A 280 -21.10 -1.68 -9.33
C ARG A 280 -20.59 -1.61 -10.76
N PHE A 281 -19.82 -2.60 -11.15
CA PHE A 281 -19.27 -2.70 -12.49
C PHE A 281 -19.17 -4.17 -12.88
N GLN A 282 -19.00 -4.41 -14.18
CA GLN A 282 -18.77 -5.72 -14.74
C GLN A 282 -17.39 -5.73 -15.41
N GLY A 283 -16.62 -6.80 -15.20
CA GLY A 283 -15.38 -7.02 -15.94
C GLY A 283 -15.67 -7.50 -17.36
N ALA A 284 -14.76 -7.26 -18.30
CA ALA A 284 -14.88 -7.66 -19.69
C ALA A 284 -14.74 -9.18 -19.95
N ALA A 285 -14.67 -10.01 -18.90
CA ALA A 285 -14.67 -11.47 -19.07
C ALA A 285 -15.93 -11.89 -19.84
N GLY A 286 -15.78 -12.90 -20.72
CA GLY A 286 -16.77 -13.30 -21.71
C GLY A 286 -18.18 -13.30 -21.13
N ALA A 287 -19.14 -12.72 -21.87
CA ALA A 287 -20.49 -12.40 -21.40
C ALA A 287 -21.27 -13.57 -20.76
N ASP A 288 -20.76 -14.80 -20.87
CA ASP A 288 -21.29 -16.04 -20.35
C ASP A 288 -20.49 -16.68 -19.20
N GLU A 289 -19.42 -16.05 -18.69
CA GLU A 289 -18.48 -16.69 -17.76
C GLU A 289 -18.26 -15.89 -16.45
N ILE A 290 -18.31 -16.59 -15.33
CA ILE A 290 -18.12 -16.05 -13.98
C ILE A 290 -16.91 -16.77 -13.35
N SER A 291 -15.85 -16.03 -13.04
CA SER A 291 -14.72 -16.56 -12.28
C SER A 291 -15.05 -16.61 -10.79
N LEU A 292 -14.81 -17.75 -10.15
CA LEU A 292 -15.00 -17.97 -8.73
C LEU A 292 -13.68 -17.64 -8.01
N PRO A 293 -13.70 -16.77 -6.98
CA PRO A 293 -12.50 -16.46 -6.22
C PRO A 293 -12.05 -17.65 -5.38
N GLY A 294 -10.76 -18.02 -5.48
CA GLY A 294 -10.12 -19.07 -4.68
C GLY A 294 -9.52 -20.20 -5.52
N ILE A 295 -8.88 -21.15 -4.84
CA ILE A 295 -8.25 -22.33 -5.45
C ILE A 295 -8.96 -23.58 -4.90
N GLY A 296 -9.25 -24.56 -5.76
CA GLY A 296 -9.80 -25.85 -5.35
C GLY A 296 -11.26 -25.76 -4.89
N VAL A 297 -12.15 -25.33 -5.80
CA VAL A 297 -13.60 -25.36 -5.59
C VAL A 297 -14.06 -26.81 -5.45
N ALA A 298 -14.81 -27.12 -4.37
CA ALA A 298 -15.27 -28.48 -4.11
C ALA A 298 -16.30 -28.91 -5.16
N GLN A 299 -16.12 -30.10 -5.74
CA GLN A 299 -17.00 -30.62 -6.78
C GLN A 299 -18.44 -30.79 -6.27
N GLY A 300 -19.43 -30.28 -7.00
CA GLY A 300 -20.85 -30.31 -6.64
C GLY A 300 -21.28 -29.31 -5.56
N SER A 301 -20.37 -28.46 -5.07
CA SER A 301 -20.71 -27.42 -4.07
C SER A 301 -21.31 -26.16 -4.69
N VAL A 302 -21.11 -25.95 -5.99
CA VAL A 302 -21.52 -24.73 -6.68
C VAL A 302 -23.03 -24.75 -6.89
N LYS A 303 -23.70 -23.70 -6.41
CA LYS A 303 -25.13 -23.45 -6.61
C LYS A 303 -25.29 -22.04 -7.18
N VAL A 304 -25.86 -21.96 -8.39
CA VAL A 304 -26.13 -20.68 -9.06
C VAL A 304 -27.62 -20.35 -8.94
N TYR A 305 -27.92 -19.15 -8.48
CA TYR A 305 -29.28 -18.64 -8.37
C TYR A 305 -29.46 -17.47 -9.33
N SER A 306 -30.63 -17.38 -9.98
CA SER A 306 -31.10 -16.19 -10.67
C SER A 306 -32.28 -15.63 -9.87
N GLY A 307 -32.05 -14.53 -9.14
CA GLY A 307 -32.99 -14.08 -8.12
C GLY A 307 -33.27 -15.17 -7.06
N SER A 308 -34.50 -15.65 -7.00
CA SER A 308 -34.92 -16.75 -6.10
C SER A 308 -34.83 -18.15 -6.72
N THR A 309 -34.60 -18.25 -8.02
CA THR A 309 -34.63 -19.54 -8.74
C THR A 309 -33.26 -20.18 -8.72
N LEU A 310 -33.17 -21.41 -8.20
CA LEU A 310 -31.97 -22.24 -8.30
C LEU A 310 -31.85 -22.78 -9.73
N LEU A 311 -30.72 -22.50 -10.38
CA LEU A 311 -30.42 -22.99 -11.72
C LEU A 311 -29.88 -24.43 -11.67
N THR A 312 -30.00 -25.15 -12.79
CA THR A 312 -29.59 -26.55 -12.88
C THR A 312 -28.22 -26.68 -13.56
N GLU A 313 -27.24 -27.29 -12.87
CA GLU A 313 -25.92 -27.59 -13.44
C GLU A 313 -26.06 -28.60 -14.61
N GLY A 314 -25.33 -28.37 -15.69
CA GLY A 314 -25.37 -29.13 -16.95
C GLY A 314 -26.47 -28.70 -17.92
N VAL A 315 -27.46 -27.91 -17.48
CA VAL A 315 -28.54 -27.39 -18.32
C VAL A 315 -28.46 -25.87 -18.43
N ASP A 316 -28.51 -25.18 -17.30
CA ASP A 316 -28.52 -23.72 -17.25
C ASP A 316 -27.11 -23.14 -17.13
N TYR A 317 -26.21 -23.85 -16.47
CA TYR A 317 -24.79 -23.50 -16.32
C TYR A 317 -23.90 -24.75 -16.24
N GLN A 318 -22.62 -24.59 -16.49
CA GLN A 318 -21.57 -25.60 -16.34
C GLN A 318 -20.48 -25.06 -15.42
N VAL A 319 -19.90 -25.93 -14.59
CA VAL A 319 -18.80 -25.56 -13.70
C VAL A 319 -17.51 -26.24 -14.14
N PHE A 320 -16.46 -25.46 -14.29
CA PHE A 320 -15.08 -25.90 -14.46
C PHE A 320 -14.36 -25.76 -13.11
N TYR A 321 -14.45 -26.81 -12.29
CA TYR A 321 -13.96 -26.82 -10.91
C TYR A 321 -12.43 -26.64 -10.80
N ASP A 322 -11.70 -27.17 -11.77
CA ASP A 322 -10.24 -27.04 -11.92
C ASP A 322 -9.81 -25.60 -12.22
N GLN A 323 -10.62 -24.88 -12.99
CA GLN A 323 -10.39 -23.49 -13.38
C GLN A 323 -11.12 -22.48 -12.47
N ALA A 324 -11.83 -22.97 -11.45
CA ALA A 324 -12.69 -22.16 -10.58
C ALA A 324 -13.61 -21.21 -11.39
N LYS A 325 -14.35 -21.76 -12.35
CA LYS A 325 -15.13 -20.96 -13.31
C LYS A 325 -16.50 -21.55 -13.54
N VAL A 326 -17.50 -20.69 -13.65
CA VAL A 326 -18.88 -21.05 -14.01
C VAL A 326 -19.20 -20.45 -15.36
N LYS A 327 -19.71 -21.26 -16.28
CA LYS A 327 -20.18 -20.83 -17.58
C LYS A 327 -21.70 -20.96 -17.65
N ILE A 328 -22.40 -19.88 -17.93
CA ILE A 328 -23.86 -19.89 -18.09
C ILE A 328 -24.17 -20.38 -19.50
N LEU A 329 -24.94 -21.47 -19.60
CA LEU A 329 -25.31 -22.10 -20.87
C LEU A 329 -26.62 -21.50 -21.42
N ASN A 330 -27.55 -21.17 -20.52
CA ASN A 330 -28.84 -20.63 -20.89
C ASN A 330 -28.79 -19.10 -20.96
N THR A 331 -28.78 -18.57 -22.19
CA THR A 331 -28.63 -17.13 -22.48
C THR A 331 -29.78 -16.28 -21.95
N ALA A 332 -30.93 -16.86 -21.61
CA ALA A 332 -32.04 -16.12 -20.99
C ALA A 332 -31.63 -15.51 -19.64
N TYR A 333 -30.69 -16.14 -18.92
CA TYR A 333 -30.16 -15.65 -17.65
C TYR A 333 -28.98 -14.67 -17.80
N LEU A 334 -28.46 -14.46 -19.02
CA LEU A 334 -27.37 -13.52 -19.30
C LEU A 334 -27.85 -12.08 -19.52
N ASN A 335 -29.16 -11.87 -19.64
CA ASN A 335 -29.70 -10.52 -19.77
C ASN A 335 -29.52 -9.73 -18.47
N ALA A 336 -29.01 -8.50 -18.57
CA ALA A 336 -28.55 -7.63 -17.49
C ALA A 336 -29.53 -7.37 -16.32
N ALA A 337 -30.81 -7.73 -16.45
CA ALA A 337 -31.81 -7.56 -15.40
C ALA A 337 -31.76 -8.63 -14.30
N ASN A 338 -31.10 -9.77 -14.53
CA ASN A 338 -31.09 -10.89 -13.59
C ASN A 338 -29.78 -10.92 -12.79
N GLU A 339 -29.85 -10.66 -11.48
CA GLU A 339 -28.71 -10.86 -10.58
C GLU A 339 -28.44 -12.35 -10.41
N LEU A 340 -27.25 -12.79 -10.85
CA LEU A 340 -26.76 -14.15 -10.64
C LEU A 340 -25.96 -14.21 -9.34
N ARG A 341 -26.46 -15.01 -8.38
CA ARG A 341 -25.76 -15.27 -7.12
C ARG A 341 -25.18 -16.68 -7.13
N VAL A 342 -23.86 -16.78 -7.04
CA VAL A 342 -23.16 -18.07 -6.96
C VAL A 342 -22.71 -18.34 -5.53
N VAL A 343 -23.06 -19.51 -5.01
CA VAL A 343 -22.61 -20.01 -3.70
C VAL A 343 -21.78 -21.25 -3.95
N PHE A 344 -20.63 -21.38 -3.29
CA PHE A 344 -19.73 -22.51 -3.48
C PHE A 344 -18.87 -22.76 -2.24
N GLU A 345 -18.30 -23.95 -2.14
CA GLU A 345 -17.34 -24.31 -1.10
C GLU A 345 -15.93 -24.42 -1.68
N LYS A 346 -14.93 -24.07 -0.88
CA LYS A 346 -13.51 -24.12 -1.23
C LYS A 346 -12.76 -25.03 -0.27
N ASN A 347 -11.76 -25.74 -0.79
CA ASN A 347 -10.84 -26.48 0.05
C ASN A 347 -9.98 -25.50 0.87
N ALA A 348 -9.82 -25.76 2.17
CA ALA A 348 -8.94 -24.98 3.03
C ALA A 348 -7.49 -25.49 2.86
N LEU A 349 -6.65 -24.76 2.12
CA LEU A 349 -5.25 -25.17 1.88
C LEU A 349 -4.26 -24.72 2.98
N VAL A 350 -4.59 -23.73 3.82
CA VAL A 350 -3.65 -23.16 4.83
C VAL A 350 -4.40 -22.83 6.13
N GLN A 351 -3.80 -23.18 7.28
CA GLN A 351 -4.28 -22.95 8.66
C GLN A 351 -5.72 -23.43 8.94
N VAL A 352 -5.87 -24.74 9.11
CA VAL A 352 -7.16 -25.33 9.52
C VAL A 352 -7.35 -25.13 11.01
N GLN A 353 -8.27 -24.23 11.39
CA GLN A 353 -8.92 -24.30 12.69
C GLN A 353 -9.62 -25.67 12.78
N PRO A 354 -9.32 -26.54 13.76
CA PRO A 354 -9.98 -27.83 13.86
C PRO A 354 -11.49 -27.63 14.06
N ARG A 355 -12.27 -28.14 13.10
CA ARG A 355 -13.74 -28.09 13.11
C ARG A 355 -14.30 -29.49 13.42
N LYS A 356 -15.31 -29.55 14.26
CA LYS A 356 -16.09 -30.75 14.56
C LYS A 356 -17.55 -30.47 14.27
N LEU A 357 -18.09 -31.13 13.26
CA LEU A 357 -19.52 -31.13 12.95
C LEU A 357 -20.10 -32.48 13.39
N LEU A 358 -21.01 -32.46 14.35
CA LEU A 358 -21.78 -33.63 14.76
C LEU A 358 -23.24 -33.37 14.46
N GLY A 359 -23.89 -34.28 13.75
CA GLY A 359 -25.30 -34.12 13.42
C GLY A 359 -26.02 -35.43 13.25
N THR A 360 -27.35 -35.34 13.32
CA THR A 360 -28.27 -36.42 13.02
C THR A 360 -29.41 -35.88 12.17
N ARG A 361 -29.88 -36.70 11.24
CA ARG A 361 -31.09 -36.46 10.45
C ARG A 361 -31.99 -37.67 10.58
N LEU A 362 -33.27 -37.43 10.85
CA LEU A 362 -34.33 -38.41 10.95
C LEU A 362 -35.38 -38.12 9.88
N ASP A 363 -35.60 -39.08 9.01
CA ASP A 363 -36.60 -38.99 7.95
C ASP A 363 -37.73 -39.99 8.23
N TYR A 364 -38.95 -39.48 8.35
CA TYR A 364 -40.16 -40.27 8.55
C TYR A 364 -41.06 -40.21 7.31
N ALA A 365 -41.09 -41.32 6.56
CA ALA A 365 -41.97 -41.47 5.41
C ALA A 365 -43.38 -41.82 5.88
N VAL A 366 -44.27 -40.82 5.93
CA VAL A 366 -45.67 -41.03 6.33
C VAL A 366 -46.39 -41.88 5.29
N ASN A 367 -46.08 -41.67 4.01
CA ASN A 367 -46.50 -42.51 2.89
C ASN A 367 -45.57 -42.26 1.68
N LYS A 368 -45.85 -42.91 0.54
CA LYS A 368 -45.07 -42.77 -0.70
C LYS A 368 -45.03 -41.35 -1.29
N ASP A 369 -45.96 -40.49 -0.87
CA ASP A 369 -46.15 -39.14 -1.40
C ASP A 369 -45.74 -38.06 -0.36
N MET A 370 -45.41 -38.41 0.88
CA MET A 370 -45.14 -37.45 1.97
C MET A 370 -44.03 -37.91 2.94
N LEU A 371 -43.04 -37.04 3.13
CA LEU A 371 -41.91 -37.23 4.03
C LEU A 371 -41.85 -36.08 5.04
N PHE A 372 -41.55 -36.40 6.30
CA PHE A 372 -41.23 -35.42 7.33
C PHE A 372 -39.78 -35.64 7.80
N GLY A 373 -38.96 -34.60 7.73
CA GLY A 373 -37.57 -34.61 8.16
C GLY A 373 -37.38 -33.84 9.46
N PHE A 374 -36.48 -34.32 10.32
CA PHE A 374 -35.94 -33.59 11.45
C PHE A 374 -34.41 -33.63 11.38
N THR A 375 -33.77 -32.47 11.56
CA THR A 375 -32.32 -32.34 11.51
C THR A 375 -31.83 -31.67 12.79
N ALA A 376 -30.82 -32.25 13.43
CA ALA A 376 -30.11 -31.61 14.53
C ALA A 376 -28.61 -31.69 14.26
N MET A 377 -27.94 -30.54 14.23
CA MET A 377 -26.51 -30.45 13.96
C MET A 377 -25.86 -29.48 14.94
N HIS A 378 -24.63 -29.79 15.32
CA HIS A 378 -23.79 -28.98 16.17
C HIS A 378 -22.41 -28.85 15.53
N ILE A 379 -21.96 -27.62 15.33
CA ILE A 379 -20.62 -27.30 14.87
C ILE A 379 -19.84 -26.67 16.02
N LEU A 380 -18.67 -27.22 16.29
CA LEU A 380 -17.68 -26.68 17.21
C LEU A 380 -16.37 -26.48 16.45
N GLU A 381 -15.95 -25.23 16.36
CA GLU A 381 -14.62 -24.85 15.89
C GLU A 381 -13.77 -24.49 17.10
N ASN A 382 -12.48 -24.83 17.05
CA ASN A 382 -11.51 -24.45 18.06
C ASN A 382 -10.35 -23.71 17.39
N GLN A 383 -9.68 -22.85 18.15
CA GLN A 383 -8.47 -22.19 17.70
C GLN A 383 -7.27 -23.15 17.63
N ALA A 384 -6.26 -22.75 16.85
CA ALA A 384 -5.01 -23.50 16.77
C ALA A 384 -4.32 -23.56 18.16
N PRO A 385 -3.63 -24.66 18.49
CA PRO A 385 -2.93 -24.78 19.77
C PRO A 385 -1.95 -23.61 19.98
N GLY A 386 -2.06 -22.94 21.13
CA GLY A 386 -1.21 -21.80 21.50
C GLY A 386 -1.86 -20.43 21.28
N ILE A 387 -2.97 -20.36 20.53
CA ILE A 387 -3.74 -19.13 20.36
C ILE A 387 -4.83 -19.07 21.44
N ASN A 388 -4.75 -18.06 22.31
CA ASN A 388 -5.69 -17.87 23.43
C ASN A 388 -6.44 -16.53 23.36
N ARG A 389 -6.15 -15.71 22.34
CA ARG A 389 -6.82 -14.43 22.05
C ARG A 389 -7.20 -14.45 20.58
N VAL A 390 -8.40 -13.96 20.27
CA VAL A 390 -8.93 -13.91 18.90
C VAL A 390 -9.48 -12.51 18.62
N ASN A 391 -9.25 -12.03 17.41
CA ASN A 391 -9.79 -10.75 16.97
C ASN A 391 -11.27 -10.88 16.61
N ILE A 392 -11.97 -9.74 16.59
CA ILE A 392 -13.35 -9.67 16.12
C ILE A 392 -13.46 -10.12 14.65
N GLY A 393 -14.39 -11.03 14.36
CA GLY A 393 -14.56 -11.66 13.06
C GLY A 393 -13.84 -13.01 12.89
N ASP A 394 -12.83 -13.29 13.72
CA ASP A 394 -12.10 -14.57 13.72
C ASP A 394 -12.56 -15.53 14.83
N GLU A 395 -13.70 -15.23 15.47
CA GLU A 395 -14.21 -16.05 16.56
C GLU A 395 -14.60 -17.46 16.07
N PRO A 396 -14.16 -18.52 16.77
CA PRO A 396 -14.52 -19.87 16.38
C PRO A 396 -16.03 -20.11 16.58
N ALA A 397 -16.67 -20.71 15.58
CA ALA A 397 -18.10 -21.00 15.65
C ALA A 397 -18.42 -22.10 16.67
N ASN A 398 -19.50 -21.90 17.44
CA ASN A 398 -20.05 -22.91 18.34
C ASN A 398 -21.57 -22.89 18.25
N ASN A 399 -22.12 -23.46 17.18
CA ASN A 399 -23.51 -23.25 16.81
C ASN A 399 -24.27 -24.58 16.72
N THR A 400 -25.54 -24.56 17.12
CA THR A 400 -26.46 -25.69 16.98
C THR A 400 -27.60 -25.32 16.05
N ILE A 401 -27.87 -26.13 15.03
CA ILE A 401 -29.01 -25.98 14.13
C ILE A 401 -30.00 -27.09 14.42
N LEU A 402 -31.25 -26.73 14.67
CA LEU A 402 -32.39 -27.64 14.75
C LEU A 402 -33.35 -27.31 13.62
N GLY A 403 -33.66 -28.26 12.75
CA GLY A 403 -34.52 -28.09 11.60
C GLY A 403 -35.62 -29.14 11.54
N ALA A 404 -36.75 -28.76 10.96
CA ALA A 404 -37.82 -29.66 10.56
C ALA A 404 -38.26 -29.31 9.14
N ASP A 405 -38.47 -30.32 8.32
CA ASP A 405 -38.88 -30.16 6.93
C ASP A 405 -40.01 -31.12 6.57
N MET A 406 -40.83 -30.72 5.61
CA MET A 406 -41.87 -31.56 5.03
C MET A 406 -41.76 -31.49 3.52
N SER A 407 -41.79 -32.65 2.87
CA SER A 407 -41.93 -32.76 1.43
C SER A 407 -43.17 -33.57 1.09
N PHE A 408 -43.94 -33.07 0.12
CA PHE A 408 -45.11 -33.73 -0.44
C PHE A 408 -44.99 -33.72 -1.96
N ARG A 409 -45.12 -34.88 -2.59
CA ARG A 409 -45.07 -35.01 -4.05
C ARG A 409 -46.12 -36.02 -4.49
N LYS A 410 -47.06 -35.59 -5.32
CA LYS A 410 -48.13 -36.46 -5.82
C LYS A 410 -48.47 -36.18 -7.27
N ASP A 411 -48.65 -37.25 -8.02
CA ASP A 411 -49.09 -37.19 -9.40
C ASP A 411 -50.58 -36.82 -9.50
N SER A 412 -50.88 -35.84 -10.35
CA SER A 412 -52.22 -35.33 -10.60
C SER A 412 -52.62 -35.56 -12.06
N ARG A 413 -53.34 -36.65 -12.29
CA ARG A 413 -53.97 -36.94 -13.59
C ARG A 413 -55.06 -35.93 -13.98
N VAL A 414 -55.61 -35.21 -12.99
CA VAL A 414 -56.58 -34.14 -13.22
C VAL A 414 -55.89 -32.96 -13.90
N LEU A 415 -54.71 -32.56 -13.42
CA LEU A 415 -53.93 -31.51 -14.06
C LEU A 415 -53.42 -31.94 -15.45
N THR A 416 -52.98 -33.20 -15.61
CA THR A 416 -52.62 -33.73 -16.93
C THR A 416 -53.75 -33.56 -17.93
N LYS A 417 -54.98 -33.97 -17.56
CA LYS A 417 -56.14 -33.87 -18.44
C LYS A 417 -56.56 -32.42 -18.71
N LEU A 418 -56.42 -31.53 -17.74
CA LEU A 418 -56.68 -30.10 -17.93
C LEU A 418 -55.71 -29.48 -18.95
N VAL A 419 -54.44 -29.86 -18.90
CA VAL A 419 -53.42 -29.40 -19.85
C VAL A 419 -53.63 -30.01 -21.24
N ASP A 420 -53.95 -31.31 -21.33
CA ASP A 420 -54.22 -32.02 -22.59
C ASP A 420 -55.54 -31.58 -23.26
N ALA A 421 -56.44 -30.93 -22.51
CA ALA A 421 -57.68 -30.35 -23.04
C ALA A 421 -57.49 -28.98 -23.72
N LEU A 422 -56.29 -28.39 -23.68
CA LEU A 422 -56.00 -27.14 -24.37
C LEU A 422 -55.86 -27.40 -25.88
N PRO A 423 -56.57 -26.66 -26.75
CA PRO A 423 -56.73 -27.00 -28.18
C PRO A 423 -55.44 -26.93 -29.03
N VAL A 424 -54.29 -26.62 -28.43
CA VAL A 424 -53.00 -26.45 -29.12
C VAL A 424 -51.89 -27.34 -28.53
N VAL A 425 -52.16 -28.10 -27.46
CA VAL A 425 -51.15 -28.91 -26.74
C VAL A 425 -51.72 -30.30 -26.46
N SER A 426 -51.04 -31.36 -26.91
CA SER A 426 -51.35 -32.74 -26.50
C SER A 426 -50.18 -33.32 -25.73
N THR A 427 -50.42 -33.78 -24.51
CA THR A 427 -49.37 -34.30 -23.62
C THR A 427 -49.83 -35.55 -22.90
N LYS A 428 -49.01 -36.61 -22.98
CA LYS A 428 -49.22 -37.88 -22.28
C LYS A 428 -48.47 -37.93 -20.95
N GLU A 429 -47.64 -36.93 -20.67
CA GLU A 429 -46.82 -36.87 -19.46
C GLU A 429 -47.67 -36.53 -18.23
N VAL A 430 -47.42 -37.26 -17.14
CA VAL A 430 -48.19 -37.11 -15.90
C VAL A 430 -47.74 -35.82 -15.20
N SER A 431 -48.69 -34.96 -14.85
CA SER A 431 -48.42 -33.74 -14.10
C SER A 431 -48.20 -34.11 -12.64
N THR A 432 -47.21 -33.49 -12.00
CA THR A 432 -46.93 -33.71 -10.58
C THR A 432 -47.10 -32.42 -9.81
N VAL A 433 -47.70 -32.49 -8.62
CA VAL A 433 -47.75 -31.40 -7.65
C VAL A 433 -46.75 -31.71 -6.56
N SER A 434 -45.82 -30.79 -6.31
CA SER A 434 -44.84 -30.88 -5.24
C SER A 434 -44.92 -29.67 -4.32
N PHE A 435 -44.90 -29.91 -3.02
CA PHE A 435 -44.78 -28.91 -1.97
C PHE A 435 -43.60 -29.27 -1.07
N THR A 436 -42.76 -28.29 -0.77
CA THR A 436 -41.68 -28.42 0.22
C THR A 436 -41.76 -27.24 1.17
N GLY A 437 -41.54 -27.53 2.46
CA GLY A 437 -41.47 -26.51 3.49
C GLY A 437 -40.39 -26.89 4.50
N GLU A 438 -39.61 -25.91 4.95
CA GLU A 438 -38.53 -26.10 5.90
C GLU A 438 -38.58 -24.99 6.95
N VAL A 439 -38.32 -25.34 8.20
CA VAL A 439 -38.06 -24.40 9.29
C VAL A 439 -36.79 -24.83 10.01
N ALA A 440 -35.90 -23.87 10.24
CA ALA A 440 -34.66 -24.11 10.98
C ALA A 440 -34.47 -23.02 12.03
N LYS A 441 -33.96 -23.43 13.19
CA LYS A 441 -33.55 -22.55 14.27
C LYS A 441 -32.05 -22.72 14.51
N LEU A 442 -31.31 -21.63 14.36
CA LEU A 442 -29.93 -21.50 14.79
C LEU A 442 -29.90 -21.08 16.27
N ILE A 443 -29.21 -21.86 17.09
CA ILE A 443 -28.89 -21.55 18.47
C ILE A 443 -27.39 -21.26 18.49
N ALA A 444 -27.04 -19.97 18.58
CA ALA A 444 -25.66 -19.54 18.68
C ALA A 444 -25.11 -19.76 20.09
N GLY A 445 -23.98 -20.44 20.20
CA GLY A 445 -23.23 -20.65 21.44
C GLY A 445 -22.03 -19.70 21.53
N GLN A 446 -21.39 -19.68 22.70
CA GLN A 446 -20.19 -18.89 22.92
C GLN A 446 -18.95 -19.57 22.31
N ALA A 447 -18.09 -18.77 21.70
CA ALA A 447 -16.77 -19.19 21.23
C ALA A 447 -15.95 -19.84 22.36
N GLN A 448 -15.26 -20.94 22.06
CA GLN A 448 -14.42 -21.67 23.01
C GLN A 448 -12.93 -21.48 22.65
N LEU A 449 -12.16 -20.87 23.56
CA LEU A 449 -10.75 -20.51 23.32
C LEU A 449 -9.74 -21.38 24.09
N GLY A 450 -10.19 -22.51 24.63
CA GLY A 450 -9.34 -23.46 25.34
C GLY A 450 -8.76 -22.89 26.64
N ARG A 451 -7.57 -22.27 26.56
CA ARG A 451 -6.92 -21.59 27.70
C ARG A 451 -7.22 -20.07 27.75
N GLY A 452 -7.87 -19.53 26.72
CA GLY A 452 -8.39 -18.16 26.71
C GLY A 452 -9.73 -18.01 27.42
N GLU A 453 -10.23 -16.78 27.50
CA GLU A 453 -11.56 -16.49 28.03
C GLU A 453 -12.64 -16.79 26.99
N ASN A 454 -13.62 -17.62 27.34
CA ASN A 454 -14.68 -18.02 26.41
C ASN A 454 -15.63 -16.85 26.12
N GLY A 455 -16.05 -16.73 24.85
CA GLY A 455 -16.97 -15.68 24.41
C GLY A 455 -16.39 -14.27 24.37
N VAL A 456 -15.06 -14.11 24.50
CA VAL A 456 -14.37 -12.83 24.34
C VAL A 456 -13.75 -12.75 22.95
N SER A 457 -13.92 -11.61 22.30
CA SER A 457 -13.12 -11.20 21.16
C SER A 457 -12.44 -9.87 21.42
N TYR A 458 -11.23 -9.75 20.90
CA TYR A 458 -10.39 -8.58 21.05
C TYR A 458 -10.64 -7.67 19.86
N ILE A 459 -10.88 -6.40 20.12
CA ILE A 459 -10.86 -5.38 19.07
C ILE A 459 -9.41 -5.14 18.61
N ASP A 460 -8.49 -5.16 19.57
CA ASP A 460 -7.05 -5.14 19.38
C ASP A 460 -6.38 -5.82 20.59
N ASP A 461 -5.37 -6.65 20.35
CA ASP A 461 -4.57 -7.30 21.38
C ASP A 461 -3.16 -6.70 21.54
N PHE A 462 -2.83 -5.70 20.69
CA PHE A 462 -1.54 -5.02 20.60
C PHE A 462 -0.33 -5.93 20.32
N GLU A 463 -0.51 -7.21 20.01
CA GLU A 463 0.61 -8.13 19.76
C GLU A 463 1.40 -7.74 18.51
N ASN A 464 0.71 -7.20 17.50
CA ASN A 464 1.32 -6.71 16.26
C ASN A 464 1.53 -5.18 16.24
N ALA A 465 1.36 -4.49 17.38
CA ALA A 465 1.56 -3.05 17.45
C ALA A 465 3.03 -2.63 17.24
N ARG A 466 3.97 -3.57 17.43
CA ARG A 466 5.41 -3.33 17.21
C ARG A 466 5.96 -4.34 16.21
N THR A 467 6.48 -3.82 15.09
CA THR A 467 7.27 -4.61 14.14
C THR A 467 8.74 -4.16 14.20
N PRO A 468 9.65 -4.93 14.82
CA PRO A 468 11.05 -4.53 14.94
C PRO A 468 11.83 -4.77 13.64
N TYR A 469 12.60 -3.77 13.19
CA TYR A 469 13.62 -3.94 12.14
C TYR A 469 15.00 -4.11 12.78
N THR A 470 15.62 -5.27 12.61
CA THR A 470 16.95 -5.52 13.18
C THR A 470 18.06 -4.84 12.37
N LEU A 471 18.93 -4.11 13.07
CA LEU A 471 20.12 -3.47 12.49
C LEU A 471 21.45 -4.13 12.91
N SER A 472 21.37 -5.16 13.75
CA SER A 472 22.48 -5.95 14.28
C SER A 472 22.46 -7.39 13.74
N GLY A 473 23.46 -8.19 14.08
CA GLY A 473 23.58 -9.59 13.65
C GLY A 473 24.46 -9.82 12.42
N LEU A 474 24.78 -11.09 12.18
CA LEU A 474 25.71 -11.52 11.10
C LEU A 474 25.30 -11.02 9.71
N ALA A 475 24.00 -11.00 9.41
CA ALA A 475 23.50 -10.52 8.13
C ALA A 475 23.56 -8.99 8.00
N SER A 476 23.53 -8.26 9.12
CA SER A 476 23.46 -6.80 9.14
C SER A 476 24.83 -6.13 9.17
N ILE A 477 25.84 -6.73 9.81
CA ILE A 477 27.21 -6.17 9.92
C ILE A 477 27.79 -5.79 8.54
N PRO A 478 27.72 -6.65 7.50
CA PRO A 478 28.23 -6.34 6.18
C PRO A 478 27.45 -5.25 5.44
N ALA A 479 26.35 -4.71 5.98
CA ALA A 479 25.64 -3.57 5.39
C ALA A 479 26.20 -2.22 5.87
N TRP A 480 26.88 -2.19 7.02
CA TRP A 480 27.48 -0.97 7.57
C TRP A 480 28.74 -0.57 6.80
N ARG A 481 28.90 0.72 6.54
CA ARG A 481 30.01 1.32 5.80
C ARG A 481 30.61 2.45 6.62
N LEU A 482 31.81 2.88 6.24
CA LEU A 482 32.43 4.06 6.82
C LEU A 482 31.54 5.29 6.58
N ALA A 483 31.20 6.02 7.65
CA ALA A 483 30.37 7.22 7.54
C ALA A 483 31.14 8.40 6.95
N ALA A 484 30.43 9.36 6.37
CA ALA A 484 30.97 10.69 6.09
C ALA A 484 31.35 11.42 7.40
N THR A 485 32.16 12.47 7.31
CA THR A 485 32.43 13.33 8.48
C THR A 485 31.14 14.01 8.92
N PRO A 486 30.72 13.87 10.18
CA PRO A 486 29.51 14.52 10.69
C PRO A 486 29.55 16.04 10.47
N ALA A 487 28.43 16.62 10.07
CA ALA A 487 28.34 18.05 9.73
C ALA A 487 28.92 18.99 10.81
N PRO A 488 28.66 18.79 12.12
CA PRO A 488 29.25 19.62 13.17
C PRO A 488 30.79 19.59 13.23
N LEU A 489 31.41 18.50 12.77
CA LEU A 489 32.86 18.33 12.76
C LEU A 489 33.51 18.78 11.45
N LEU A 490 32.72 18.94 10.39
CA LEU A 490 33.19 19.36 9.08
C LEU A 490 33.67 20.82 9.12
N ASN A 491 32.94 21.71 9.82
CA ASN A 491 33.29 23.13 9.99
C ASN A 491 33.70 23.84 8.69
N GLY A 492 32.97 23.59 7.60
CA GLY A 492 33.25 24.16 6.27
C GLY A 492 34.48 23.57 5.54
N ALA A 493 35.15 22.57 6.12
CA ALA A 493 36.27 21.90 5.48
C ALA A 493 35.81 21.12 4.23
N THR A 494 36.52 21.32 3.13
CA THR A 494 36.30 20.62 1.85
C THR A 494 37.52 19.79 1.46
N GLY A 495 37.35 18.88 0.51
CA GLY A 495 38.43 18.01 0.04
C GLY A 495 39.03 17.14 1.15
N LEU A 496 40.36 16.98 1.15
CA LEU A 496 41.07 16.09 2.08
C LEU A 496 40.90 16.50 3.55
N ALA A 497 40.80 17.81 3.82
CA ALA A 497 40.69 18.35 5.17
C ALA A 497 39.43 17.87 5.91
N SER A 498 38.39 17.48 5.19
CA SER A 498 37.14 16.94 5.75
C SER A 498 37.37 15.70 6.63
N ASN A 499 38.43 14.91 6.41
CA ASN A 499 38.67 13.65 7.11
C ASN A 499 39.80 13.69 8.15
N TYR A 500 40.45 14.84 8.37
CA TYR A 500 41.65 14.92 9.23
C TYR A 500 41.41 14.55 10.69
N ARG A 501 40.18 14.67 11.19
CA ARG A 501 39.79 14.33 12.56
C ARG A 501 39.32 12.87 12.74
N ARG A 502 39.38 12.05 11.69
CA ARG A 502 38.88 10.68 11.74
C ARG A 502 39.86 9.75 12.47
N GLY A 503 39.42 9.21 13.59
CA GLY A 503 40.09 8.14 14.32
C GLY A 503 39.72 6.75 13.79
N LYS A 504 40.46 5.73 14.21
CA LYS A 504 40.21 4.35 13.81
C LYS A 504 39.00 3.80 14.57
N LEU A 505 38.05 3.27 13.83
CA LEU A 505 36.89 2.55 14.34
C LEU A 505 36.84 1.19 13.64
N ALA A 506 36.69 0.13 14.42
CA ALA A 506 36.36 -1.19 13.92
C ALA A 506 34.95 -1.56 14.42
N TRP A 507 34.09 -2.01 13.52
CA TRP A 507 32.76 -2.52 13.84
C TRP A 507 32.66 -3.98 13.39
N TYR A 508 32.14 -4.84 14.25
CA TYR A 508 32.06 -6.27 13.98
C TYR A 508 31.02 -6.94 14.89
N THR A 509 30.82 -8.23 14.69
CA THR A 509 30.14 -9.10 15.65
C THR A 509 31.02 -10.33 15.82
N VAL A 510 31.17 -10.82 17.05
CA VAL A 510 31.95 -12.04 17.30
C VAL A 510 31.11 -13.25 16.90
N ASP A 511 31.71 -14.15 16.12
CA ASP A 511 31.06 -15.38 15.66
C ASP A 511 30.76 -16.32 16.85
N GLN A 512 29.57 -16.94 16.89
CA GLN A 512 29.17 -17.78 18.02
C GLN A 512 30.00 -19.08 18.16
N SER A 513 30.74 -19.48 17.11
CA SER A 513 31.69 -20.59 17.18
C SER A 513 32.75 -20.39 18.26
N TYR A 514 33.13 -19.13 18.57
CA TYR A 514 34.05 -18.77 19.65
C TYR A 514 33.54 -19.16 21.05
N TYR A 515 32.22 -19.27 21.23
CA TYR A 515 31.60 -19.56 22.52
C TYR A 515 31.04 -20.98 22.64
N THR A 516 31.03 -21.73 21.54
CA THR A 516 30.44 -23.08 21.44
C THR A 516 31.49 -24.16 21.17
N ASN A 517 32.78 -23.84 21.34
CA ASN A 517 33.92 -24.72 21.00
C ASN A 517 33.89 -25.20 19.54
N GLY A 518 33.53 -24.30 18.61
CA GLY A 518 33.53 -24.61 17.19
C GLY A 518 34.94 -24.90 16.66
N SER A 519 35.04 -25.70 15.61
CA SER A 519 36.32 -26.13 15.02
C SER A 519 37.19 -25.00 14.45
N SER A 520 36.64 -23.81 14.30
CA SER A 520 37.31 -22.63 13.73
C SER A 520 37.99 -21.73 14.77
N VAL A 521 37.91 -22.06 16.05
CA VAL A 521 38.50 -21.28 17.13
C VAL A 521 40.00 -21.59 17.25
N SER A 522 40.84 -20.55 17.24
CA SER A 522 42.29 -20.70 17.39
C SER A 522 42.64 -21.34 18.74
N ALA A 523 43.53 -22.33 18.73
CA ALA A 523 44.02 -23.00 19.95
C ALA A 523 44.75 -22.05 20.92
N ASN A 524 45.14 -20.84 20.47
CA ASN A 524 45.86 -19.85 21.26
C ASN A 524 44.95 -18.85 22.00
N LEU A 525 43.62 -18.97 21.92
CA LEU A 525 42.71 -18.11 22.66
C LEU A 525 42.65 -18.52 24.14
N SER A 526 43.05 -17.61 25.04
CA SER A 526 42.92 -17.83 26.48
C SER A 526 41.46 -17.77 26.91
N THR A 527 41.11 -18.57 27.93
CA THR A 527 39.80 -18.51 28.58
C THR A 527 39.50 -17.11 29.12
N GLU A 528 40.53 -16.38 29.58
CA GLU A 528 40.41 -15.01 30.06
C GLU A 528 39.86 -14.07 28.99
N THR A 529 40.32 -14.20 27.74
CA THR A 529 39.80 -13.43 26.59
C THR A 529 38.31 -13.71 26.36
N LEU A 530 37.87 -14.97 26.44
CA LEU A 530 36.47 -15.34 26.23
C LEU A 530 35.57 -14.99 27.43
N SER A 531 36.15 -14.74 28.60
CA SER A 531 35.43 -14.28 29.79
C SER A 531 35.39 -12.75 29.94
N ASN A 532 36.19 -12.01 29.17
CA ASN A 532 36.20 -10.56 29.21
C ASN A 532 34.86 -10.00 28.72
N TYR A 533 34.27 -9.08 29.48
CA TYR A 533 32.98 -8.47 29.18
C TYR A 533 32.90 -7.91 27.75
N TYR A 534 34.00 -7.36 27.20
CA TYR A 534 34.02 -6.81 25.84
C TYR A 534 34.05 -7.84 24.71
N THR A 535 34.30 -9.12 25.02
CA THR A 535 34.51 -10.18 24.01
C THR A 535 33.82 -11.50 24.35
N ARG A 536 33.05 -11.57 25.43
CA ARG A 536 32.31 -12.76 25.84
C ARG A 536 31.01 -12.92 25.05
N GLY A 537 30.52 -14.15 25.00
CA GLY A 537 29.15 -14.41 24.54
C GLY A 537 28.13 -13.88 25.55
N ILE A 538 27.07 -13.25 25.05
CA ILE A 538 25.94 -12.78 25.85
C ILE A 538 24.80 -13.80 25.70
N PRO A 539 24.47 -14.62 26.70
CA PRO A 539 23.35 -15.55 26.63
C PRO A 539 22.02 -14.81 26.43
N ARG A 540 21.10 -15.36 25.62
CA ARG A 540 19.81 -14.69 25.34
C ARG A 540 18.97 -14.45 26.58
N ASN A 541 19.01 -15.38 27.53
CA ASN A 541 18.30 -15.27 28.81
C ASN A 541 18.90 -14.22 29.76
N GLU A 542 20.09 -13.70 29.48
CA GLU A 542 20.67 -12.57 30.22
C GLU A 542 19.89 -11.28 29.90
N ILE A 543 19.57 -11.06 28.63
CA ILE A 543 18.81 -9.89 28.17
C ILE A 543 17.29 -10.12 28.28
N PHE A 544 16.82 -11.34 27.99
CA PHE A 544 15.41 -11.68 27.92
C PHE A 544 15.05 -12.85 28.86
N PRO A 545 15.04 -12.66 30.20
CA PRO A 545 14.87 -13.75 31.17
C PRO A 545 13.49 -14.42 31.13
N ASN A 546 12.46 -13.70 30.70
CA ASN A 546 11.07 -14.18 30.68
C ASN A 546 10.62 -14.71 29.31
N LYS A 547 11.52 -14.75 28.32
CA LYS A 547 11.21 -15.25 26.99
C LYS A 547 11.44 -16.76 26.94
N ASP A 548 10.45 -17.53 26.52
CA ASP A 548 10.67 -18.94 26.19
C ASP A 548 11.52 -19.02 24.91
N LEU A 549 12.74 -19.53 25.05
CA LEU A 549 13.71 -19.62 23.96
C LEU A 549 13.50 -20.89 23.12
N GLY A 550 12.61 -21.81 23.54
CA GLY A 550 12.34 -23.07 22.86
C GLY A 550 13.54 -24.02 22.82
N ALA A 551 13.39 -25.14 22.10
CA ALA A 551 14.40 -26.21 22.05
C ALA A 551 15.72 -25.80 21.35
N THR A 552 15.70 -24.77 20.50
CA THR A 552 16.88 -24.21 19.80
C THR A 552 17.45 -22.98 20.52
N GLY A 553 16.94 -22.68 21.72
CA GLY A 553 17.08 -21.40 22.41
C GLY A 553 18.36 -21.12 23.18
N ASN A 554 19.18 -22.15 23.47
CA ASN A 554 20.40 -22.03 24.28
C ASN A 554 21.60 -21.42 23.49
N GLY A 555 21.34 -20.38 22.70
CA GLY A 555 22.36 -19.64 21.95
C GLY A 555 22.81 -18.36 22.66
N TYR A 556 23.75 -17.67 22.02
CA TYR A 556 24.16 -16.33 22.40
C TYR A 556 23.40 -15.29 21.55
N GLU A 557 23.36 -14.04 21.99
CA GLU A 557 22.94 -12.90 21.18
C GLU A 557 24.07 -12.48 20.22
N TYR A 558 23.68 -11.96 19.06
CA TYR A 558 24.64 -11.34 18.15
C TYR A 558 24.79 -9.85 18.47
N THR A 559 25.95 -9.47 18.97
CA THR A 559 26.28 -8.09 19.33
C THR A 559 26.64 -7.25 18.11
N PHE A 560 26.57 -5.93 18.26
CA PHE A 560 27.12 -4.97 17.31
C PHE A 560 28.27 -4.24 18.00
N ASP A 561 29.46 -4.82 17.93
CA ASP A 561 30.63 -4.37 18.68
C ASP A 561 31.29 -3.18 17.97
N LEU A 562 31.57 -2.12 18.72
CA LEU A 562 32.24 -0.91 18.25
C LEU A 562 33.54 -0.69 19.03
N ALA A 563 34.67 -1.01 18.41
CA ALA A 563 35.99 -0.76 18.97
C ALA A 563 36.57 0.54 18.41
N TYR A 564 36.54 1.61 19.22
CA TYR A 564 37.01 2.93 18.83
C TYR A 564 38.38 3.26 19.44
N TYR A 565 39.34 3.61 18.56
CA TYR A 565 40.72 3.96 18.92
C TYR A 565 41.01 5.40 18.49
N PRO A 566 40.67 6.41 19.32
CA PRO A 566 40.82 7.82 18.95
C PRO A 566 42.28 8.28 18.81
N GLY A 567 43.23 7.56 19.40
CA GLY A 567 44.67 7.81 19.25
C GLY A 567 45.26 7.29 17.94
N GLU A 568 44.52 6.43 17.22
CA GLU A 568 44.92 5.86 15.94
C GLU A 568 44.18 6.53 14.78
N ARG A 569 44.88 6.73 13.68
CA ARG A 569 44.39 7.30 12.43
C ARG A 569 43.43 6.34 11.75
N GLY A 570 42.24 6.85 11.44
CA GLY A 570 41.21 6.09 10.71
C GLY A 570 41.44 6.01 9.21
N PRO A 571 40.63 5.20 8.49
CA PRO A 571 40.71 5.07 7.03
C PRO A 571 40.52 6.42 6.30
N TYR A 572 41.23 6.62 5.19
CA TYR A 572 41.15 7.83 4.35
C TYR A 572 41.44 9.16 5.07
N ASN A 573 42.10 9.10 6.23
CA ASN A 573 42.63 10.27 6.90
C ASN A 573 44.03 10.58 6.34
N LEU A 574 44.10 11.59 5.46
CA LEU A 574 45.33 12.05 4.82
C LEU A 574 45.91 13.30 5.51
N LEU A 575 45.77 13.38 6.83
CA LEU A 575 46.35 14.45 7.64
C LEU A 575 47.86 14.60 7.31
N PRO A 576 48.29 15.76 6.77
CA PRO A 576 49.66 15.92 6.29
C PRO A 576 50.68 16.03 7.42
N ASN A 577 50.29 16.71 8.52
CA ASN A 577 51.14 16.98 9.69
C ASN A 577 50.39 16.59 10.98
N GLY A 578 51.09 16.10 12.00
CA GLY A 578 50.47 15.73 13.29
C GLY A 578 50.28 14.23 13.53
N LEU A 579 51.02 13.40 12.79
CA LEU A 579 51.25 12.00 13.12
C LEU A 579 52.47 11.87 14.03
N ASP A 580 52.48 10.83 14.87
CA ASP A 580 53.60 10.56 15.78
C ASP A 580 54.87 10.25 14.96
N PRO A 581 55.93 11.08 15.05
CA PRO A 581 57.17 10.82 14.33
C PRO A 581 57.86 9.51 14.74
N ALA A 582 57.54 8.99 15.94
CA ALA A 582 58.07 7.72 16.43
C ALA A 582 57.30 6.49 15.92
N ASP A 583 56.16 6.67 15.25
CA ASP A 583 55.42 5.56 14.63
C ASP A 583 55.78 5.43 13.13
N PRO A 584 56.63 4.47 12.75
CA PRO A 584 57.07 4.30 11.36
C PRO A 584 55.93 3.91 10.40
N ASN A 585 54.78 3.46 10.93
CA ASN A 585 53.62 3.10 10.11
C ASN A 585 52.65 4.27 9.91
N GLY A 586 52.89 5.43 10.54
CA GLY A 586 52.02 6.61 10.47
C GLY A 586 50.58 6.31 10.88
N ARG A 587 50.38 5.41 11.86
CA ARG A 587 49.07 5.04 12.40
C ARG A 587 48.70 5.92 13.57
N LEU A 588 49.65 6.35 14.39
CA LEU A 588 49.36 7.10 15.60
C LEU A 588 49.35 8.61 15.33
N PHE A 589 48.41 9.32 15.96
CA PHE A 589 48.47 10.77 16.04
C PHE A 589 49.57 11.22 17.00
N ALA A 590 50.16 12.38 16.76
CA ALA A 590 51.20 12.95 17.63
C ALA A 590 50.66 13.32 19.02
N ASP A 591 49.50 14.01 19.06
CA ASP A 591 48.79 14.31 20.30
C ASP A 591 47.71 13.25 20.55
N ARG A 592 47.82 12.54 21.67
CA ARG A 592 46.85 11.50 22.10
C ARG A 592 46.25 11.83 23.46
N SER A 593 46.34 13.10 23.89
CA SER A 593 45.69 13.57 25.11
C SER A 593 44.17 13.36 25.04
N ALA A 594 43.52 13.28 26.20
CA ALA A 594 42.07 13.13 26.28
C ALA A 594 41.32 14.25 25.51
N LEU A 595 41.83 15.48 25.59
CA LEU A 595 41.27 16.64 24.88
C LEU A 595 41.44 16.55 23.35
N ALA A 596 42.57 16.04 22.86
CA ALA A 596 42.75 15.82 21.43
C ALA A 596 41.86 14.69 20.92
N ASN A 597 41.75 13.61 21.70
CA ASN A 597 40.91 12.45 21.38
C ASN A 597 39.41 12.80 21.38
N SER A 598 38.95 13.67 22.30
CA SER A 598 37.54 14.09 22.34
C SER A 598 37.10 14.91 21.12
N ASN A 599 38.06 15.47 20.37
CA ASN A 599 37.81 16.21 19.13
C ASN A 599 37.86 15.33 17.87
N ARG A 600 38.08 14.02 18.03
CA ARG A 600 38.11 13.05 16.93
C ARG A 600 36.80 12.28 16.86
N PHE A 601 36.56 11.65 15.72
CA PHE A 601 35.38 10.81 15.52
C PHE A 601 35.71 9.50 14.83
N GLY A 602 34.89 8.49 15.10
CA GLY A 602 34.78 7.28 14.31
C GLY A 602 33.31 7.08 14.00
N GLY A 603 32.96 6.85 12.73
CA GLY A 603 31.56 6.78 12.32
C GLY A 603 31.32 5.66 11.33
N VAL A 604 30.19 4.99 11.50
CA VAL A 604 29.62 4.03 10.56
C VAL A 604 28.23 4.50 10.14
N SER A 605 27.86 4.21 8.90
CA SER A 605 26.55 4.52 8.35
C SER A 605 26.07 3.31 7.55
N ARG A 606 24.77 3.06 7.58
CA ARG A 606 24.13 2.08 6.70
C ARG A 606 22.99 2.75 5.96
N ALA A 607 22.70 2.24 4.76
CA ALA A 607 21.44 2.55 4.13
C ALA A 607 20.30 1.85 4.88
N ILE A 608 19.17 2.53 5.01
CA ILE A 608 17.91 1.90 5.39
C ILE A 608 17.31 1.32 4.12
N THR A 609 17.15 0.00 4.08
CA THR A 609 16.68 -0.75 2.90
C THR A 609 15.28 -1.32 3.09
N PHE A 610 14.67 -1.11 4.25
CA PHE A 610 13.24 -1.33 4.47
C PHE A 610 12.50 -0.03 4.09
N ASP A 611 11.31 0.19 4.65
CA ASP A 611 10.58 1.45 4.46
C ASP A 611 11.40 2.67 4.92
N THR A 612 11.73 3.54 3.97
CA THR A 612 12.42 4.81 4.22
C THR A 612 11.46 5.94 4.56
N ASP A 613 10.15 5.73 4.43
CA ASP A 613 9.12 6.63 4.89
C ASP A 613 8.74 6.26 6.34
N PHE A 614 9.44 6.88 7.28
CA PHE A 614 9.26 6.59 8.71
C PHE A 614 7.91 7.02 9.25
N ASP A 615 7.28 8.02 8.63
CA ASP A 615 5.94 8.47 9.01
C ASP A 615 4.90 7.42 8.57
N ASN A 616 5.00 6.93 7.34
CA ASN A 616 4.15 5.84 6.85
C ASN A 616 4.39 4.51 7.61
N ALA A 617 5.64 4.18 7.91
CA ALA A 617 5.99 2.97 8.65
C ALA A 617 5.80 3.07 10.18
N ASN A 618 5.40 4.25 10.67
CA ASN A 618 5.28 4.56 12.11
C ASN A 618 6.53 4.16 12.92
N VAL A 619 7.71 4.59 12.47
CA VAL A 619 8.98 4.33 13.17
C VAL A 619 9.13 5.31 14.33
N GLU A 620 8.90 4.83 15.56
CA GLU A 620 8.89 5.69 16.74
C GLU A 620 10.25 5.79 17.46
N TYR A 621 11.00 4.69 17.53
CA TYR A 621 12.24 4.63 18.32
C TYR A 621 13.28 3.68 17.75
N LEU A 622 14.55 4.00 18.06
CA LEU A 622 15.68 3.10 17.89
C LEU A 622 16.01 2.49 19.26
N GLU A 623 15.81 1.18 19.41
CA GLU A 623 16.14 0.44 20.64
C GLU A 623 17.48 -0.27 20.49
N PHE A 624 18.31 -0.20 21.52
CA PHE A 624 19.53 -0.99 21.64
C PHE A 624 19.85 -1.27 23.11
N TRP A 625 20.54 -2.38 23.34
CA TRP A 625 21.08 -2.76 24.65
C TRP A 625 22.58 -2.48 24.65
N MET A 626 23.04 -1.58 25.51
CA MET A 626 24.44 -1.22 25.64
C MET A 626 24.97 -1.74 26.98
N MET A 627 26.14 -2.35 26.94
CA MET A 627 26.86 -2.78 28.14
C MET A 627 27.42 -1.55 28.86
N ASP A 628 27.16 -1.46 30.17
CA ASP A 628 27.70 -0.42 31.08
C ASP A 628 29.08 -0.82 31.60
#